data_AF-A0A0E0C735-F1
#
_entry.id   AF-A0A0E0C735-F1
#
_cell.length_a   1.000
_cell.length_b   1.000
_cell.length_c   1.000
_cell.angle_alpha   90.00
_cell.angle_beta   90.00
_cell.angle_gamma   90.00
#
_symmetry.space_group_name_H-M   'P 1'
#
loop_
_entity.id
_entity.type
_entity.pdbx_description
1 polymer ?
#
loop_
_entity_poly.entity_id
_entity_poly.type
_entity_poly.pdbx_seq_one_letter_code
_entity_poly.pdbx_strand_id
1 'polypeptide(L)'
;MGAMDVQLESTAVQHGQAKLNVEEHALVSLLSDEKYATEKTEDVDPDDYEKLEEGIMQYGCAHYRRRCRIRAPCCNEIFDCRHCHNETKNSIKIDAVKRHELPRHEVQQVICSLCGTEQEVRQVCISCGVCMGKYFCEVCKLFDDDVSKQQYHCNGCGICRIGGKENFFHCSKCGCCYSIVLKNSHACVEGAMHHDCPICFEYLFESTNDVSVLPCGHTIHVKCLREMEEHCQFACPLCSKSVCDMSKAWERLDEELATISDTCDNKMVRILCNDCGATSEVQFHLIAHKCQKCKSYNTRQI
;
A
#
# COMPACT_ATOMS: atom_id res chain seq x y z
N MET A 1 -25.56 -23.86 -18.03
CA MET A 1 -24.42 -23.32 -17.26
C MET A 1 -23.73 -22.31 -18.14
N GLY A 2 -24.29 -21.11 -18.23
CA GLY A 2 -23.73 -20.00 -19.00
C GLY A 2 -22.99 -19.07 -18.05
N ALA A 3 -21.77 -18.68 -18.40
CA ALA A 3 -21.01 -17.68 -17.66
C ALA A 3 -21.83 -16.38 -17.62
N MET A 4 -22.05 -15.86 -16.41
CA MET A 4 -22.75 -14.60 -16.19
C MET A 4 -21.77 -13.45 -16.43
N ASP A 5 -21.88 -12.80 -17.59
CA ASP A 5 -21.19 -11.54 -17.86
C ASP A 5 -21.88 -10.42 -17.08
N VAL A 6 -21.37 -10.14 -15.88
CA VAL A 6 -21.75 -8.95 -15.11
C VAL A 6 -20.83 -7.81 -15.52
N GLN A 7 -21.23 -7.03 -16.54
CA GLN A 7 -20.63 -5.71 -16.77
C GLN A 7 -21.11 -4.76 -15.67
N LEU A 8 -20.33 -4.67 -14.60
CA LEU A 8 -20.42 -3.62 -13.58
C LEU A 8 -19.56 -2.43 -14.03
N GLU A 9 -20.19 -1.28 -14.20
CA GLU A 9 -19.47 -0.01 -14.40
C GLU A 9 -18.61 0.28 -13.18
N SER A 10 -17.29 0.31 -13.37
CA SER A 10 -16.31 0.63 -12.35
C SER A 10 -16.51 2.08 -11.89
N THR A 11 -17.02 2.27 -10.67
CA THR A 11 -16.77 3.52 -9.95
C THR A 11 -15.34 3.44 -9.44
N ALA A 12 -14.49 4.30 -9.98
CA ALA A 12 -13.06 4.32 -9.73
C ALA A 12 -12.75 4.28 -8.23
N VAL A 13 -12.16 3.16 -7.78
CA VAL A 13 -11.53 3.05 -6.46
C VAL A 13 -10.26 3.90 -6.52
N GLN A 14 -10.42 5.20 -6.25
CA GLN A 14 -9.32 6.03 -5.82
C GLN A 14 -8.87 5.48 -4.46
N HIS A 15 -7.73 4.81 -4.42
CA HIS A 15 -6.69 4.92 -3.38
C HIS A 15 -5.68 3.80 -3.54
N GLY A 16 -4.39 4.18 -3.58
CA GLY A 16 -3.31 3.24 -3.32
C GLY A 16 -2.18 3.17 -4.34
N GLN A 17 -2.06 4.07 -5.32
CA GLN A 17 -0.78 4.38 -5.99
C GLN A 17 -0.94 5.69 -6.77
N ALA A 18 -0.40 6.80 -6.28
CA ALA A 18 -0.27 8.01 -7.08
C ALA A 18 0.93 7.85 -8.03
N LYS A 19 0.72 7.12 -9.12
CA LYS A 19 1.46 7.27 -10.38
C LYS A 19 0.44 7.38 -11.50
N LEU A 20 0.10 8.61 -11.89
CA LEU A 20 -0.43 8.90 -13.22
C LEU A 20 0.25 10.18 -13.72
N ASN A 21 0.98 10.03 -14.83
CA ASN A 21 1.47 11.10 -15.69
C ASN A 21 0.31 11.99 -16.15
N VAL A 22 0.45 13.32 -16.06
CA VAL A 22 0.03 14.24 -17.13
C VAL A 22 1.00 15.42 -17.16
N GLU A 23 1.60 15.64 -18.32
CA GLU A 23 2.46 16.76 -18.68
C GLU A 23 1.67 18.07 -18.88
N GLU A 24 2.39 19.20 -18.81
CA GLU A 24 2.03 20.55 -19.26
C GLU A 24 0.82 21.29 -18.65
N HIS A 25 1.09 22.10 -17.62
CA HIS A 25 0.88 23.56 -17.70
C HIS A 25 1.50 24.24 -16.47
N ALA A 26 2.78 24.62 -16.55
CA ALA A 26 3.43 25.48 -15.56
C ALA A 26 3.66 26.86 -16.17
N LEU A 27 2.80 27.82 -15.83
CA LEU A 27 3.11 29.24 -15.95
C LEU A 27 2.52 30.00 -14.75
N VAL A 28 3.45 30.52 -13.94
CA VAL A 28 3.37 31.73 -13.10
C VAL A 28 2.41 31.69 -11.89
N SER A 29 2.97 31.70 -10.66
CA SER A 29 3.09 32.93 -9.83
C SER A 29 3.25 32.63 -8.33
N LEU A 30 4.42 33.02 -7.79
CA LEU A 30 4.68 33.78 -6.55
C LEU A 30 4.17 33.29 -5.17
N LEU A 31 5.17 32.92 -4.35
CA LEU A 31 5.58 33.45 -3.02
C LEU A 31 4.55 33.67 -1.88
N SER A 32 5.04 33.33 -0.66
CA SER A 32 4.60 33.60 0.74
C SER A 32 4.14 32.32 1.47
N ASP A 33 4.57 31.92 2.67
CA ASP A 33 5.39 32.54 3.73
C ASP A 33 6.07 31.46 4.60
N GLU A 34 7.10 31.90 5.32
CA GLU A 34 8.17 31.20 6.04
C GLU A 34 7.78 30.41 7.31
N LYS A 35 8.60 29.41 7.70
CA LYS A 35 9.46 29.40 8.92
C LYS A 35 10.02 28.01 9.25
N TYR A 36 11.29 27.78 8.92
CA TYR A 36 12.19 26.95 9.74
C TYR A 36 13.60 27.51 9.62
N ALA A 37 14.30 27.59 10.76
CA ALA A 37 15.51 28.37 10.94
C ALA A 37 16.63 27.92 9.99
N THR A 38 17.02 28.82 9.09
CA THR A 38 18.24 28.72 8.28
C THR A 38 19.41 29.24 9.11
N GLU A 39 20.24 28.32 9.58
CA GLU A 39 21.64 28.66 9.84
C GLU A 39 22.26 29.04 8.49
N LYS A 40 22.90 30.20 8.46
CA LYS A 40 23.58 30.76 7.30
C LYS A 40 24.72 29.83 6.88
N THR A 41 24.66 29.27 5.68
CA THR A 41 25.84 28.70 5.02
C THR A 41 26.46 29.77 4.13
N GLU A 42 27.58 30.30 4.59
CA GLU A 42 28.53 31.09 3.84
C GLU A 42 29.15 30.24 2.71
N ASP A 43 29.36 30.85 1.54
CA ASP A 43 30.24 30.49 0.42
C ASP A 43 30.57 28.99 0.22
N VAL A 44 29.73 28.27 -0.54
CA VAL A 44 30.11 26.98 -1.13
C VAL A 44 30.75 27.24 -2.50
N ASP A 45 32.01 26.82 -2.66
CA ASP A 45 32.73 26.90 -3.93
C ASP A 45 31.96 26.13 -5.02
N PRO A 46 31.70 26.71 -6.22
CA PRO A 46 31.06 26.02 -7.34
C PRO A 46 31.66 24.63 -7.64
N ASP A 47 32.97 24.45 -7.46
CA ASP A 47 33.66 23.18 -7.69
C ASP A 47 33.23 22.08 -6.68
N ASP A 48 32.88 22.45 -5.44
CA ASP A 48 32.39 21.50 -4.43
C ASP A 48 30.95 21.05 -4.70
N TYR A 49 30.14 21.90 -5.34
CA TYR A 49 28.77 21.55 -5.75
C TYR A 49 28.75 20.55 -6.91
N GLU A 50 29.61 20.74 -7.92
CA GLU A 50 29.73 19.80 -9.04
C GLU A 50 30.16 18.40 -8.57
N LYS A 51 31.06 18.35 -7.59
CA LYS A 51 31.54 17.10 -6.99
C LYS A 51 30.45 16.34 -6.23
N LEU A 52 29.52 17.03 -5.55
CA LEU A 52 28.41 16.38 -4.84
C LEU A 52 27.42 15.69 -5.78
N GLU A 53 27.24 16.23 -6.98
CA GLU A 53 26.26 15.75 -7.97
C GLU A 53 26.83 14.73 -8.96
N GLU A 54 28.13 14.43 -8.89
CA GLU A 54 28.79 13.46 -9.76
C GLU A 54 28.06 12.09 -9.73
N GLY A 55 27.78 11.55 -10.91
CA GLY A 55 27.15 10.23 -11.08
C GLY A 55 25.66 10.17 -10.76
N ILE A 56 24.98 11.31 -10.61
CA ILE A 56 23.56 11.33 -10.24
C ILE A 56 22.67 10.54 -11.21
N MET A 57 21.78 9.71 -10.66
CA MET A 57 20.87 8.83 -11.40
C MET A 57 21.55 7.76 -12.28
N GLN A 58 22.89 7.71 -12.32
CA GLN A 58 23.65 6.74 -13.14
C GLN A 58 23.84 5.39 -12.44
N TYR A 59 23.67 5.34 -11.11
CA TYR A 59 23.91 4.16 -10.29
C TYR A 59 22.63 3.69 -9.56
N GLY A 60 22.68 2.47 -9.03
CA GLY A 60 21.61 1.85 -8.25
C GLY A 60 20.98 0.68 -9.00
N CYS A 61 19.71 0.43 -8.75
CA CYS A 61 18.96 -0.71 -9.26
C CYS A 61 17.54 -0.29 -9.70
N ALA A 62 16.70 -1.26 -10.07
CA ALA A 62 15.31 -1.01 -10.43
C ALA A 62 14.47 -0.41 -9.27
N HIS A 63 14.87 -0.66 -8.01
CA HIS A 63 14.16 -0.17 -6.83
C HIS A 63 14.49 1.28 -6.48
N TYR A 64 15.78 1.60 -6.43
CA TYR A 64 16.31 2.89 -5.98
C TYR A 64 17.48 3.32 -6.85
N ARG A 65 17.52 4.61 -7.18
CA ARG A 65 18.67 5.25 -7.84
C ARG A 65 19.59 5.73 -6.74
N ARG A 66 20.81 5.21 -6.65
CA ARG A 66 21.69 5.49 -5.50
C ARG A 66 23.14 5.24 -5.86
N ARG A 67 24.02 6.07 -5.33
CA ARG A 67 25.46 6.04 -5.61
C ARG A 67 26.25 5.28 -4.54
N CYS A 68 25.60 4.33 -3.86
CA CYS A 68 26.23 3.41 -2.93
C CYS A 68 25.56 2.03 -2.93
N ARG A 69 26.26 1.02 -2.43
CA ARG A 69 25.76 -0.34 -2.15
C ARG A 69 25.77 -0.58 -0.65
N ILE A 70 24.94 -1.48 -0.15
CA ILE A 70 24.90 -1.87 1.27
C ILE A 70 25.72 -3.13 1.50
N ARG A 71 26.39 -3.20 2.66
CA ARG A 71 26.86 -4.46 3.23
C ARG A 71 25.77 -5.02 4.14
N ALA A 72 25.23 -6.18 3.77
CA ALA A 72 24.13 -6.81 4.48
C ALA A 72 24.62 -7.37 5.82
N PRO A 73 24.14 -6.90 6.99
CA PRO A 73 24.63 -7.36 8.29
C PRO A 73 24.30 -8.84 8.58
N CYS A 74 23.26 -9.38 7.94
CA CYS A 74 22.83 -10.76 8.10
C CYS A 74 23.76 -11.80 7.45
N CYS A 75 24.43 -11.45 6.35
CA CYS A 75 25.25 -12.39 5.57
C CYS A 75 26.59 -11.83 5.09
N ASN A 76 26.90 -10.57 5.40
CA ASN A 76 28.10 -9.83 5.02
C ASN A 76 28.31 -9.62 3.50
N GLU A 77 27.31 -9.99 2.69
CA GLU A 77 27.33 -9.81 1.24
C GLU A 77 26.95 -8.38 0.83
N ILE A 78 27.33 -7.99 -0.39
CA ILE A 78 27.11 -6.64 -0.92
C ILE A 78 25.94 -6.65 -1.91
N PHE A 79 25.01 -5.72 -1.73
CA PHE A 79 23.85 -5.55 -2.60
C PHE A 79 23.60 -4.07 -2.91
N ASP A 80 22.97 -3.76 -4.04
CA ASP A 80 22.57 -2.38 -4.35
C ASP A 80 21.54 -1.85 -3.37
N CYS A 81 20.60 -2.67 -2.92
CA CYS A 81 19.62 -2.29 -1.90
C CYS A 81 19.04 -3.51 -1.17
N ARG A 82 18.20 -3.25 -0.17
CA ARG A 82 17.51 -4.30 0.60
C ARG A 82 16.62 -5.18 -0.28
N HIS A 83 15.93 -4.62 -1.28
CA HIS A 83 15.02 -5.38 -2.12
C HIS A 83 15.80 -6.35 -3.01
N CYS A 84 16.90 -5.91 -3.62
CA CYS A 84 17.80 -6.79 -4.37
C CYS A 84 18.38 -7.93 -3.50
N HIS A 85 18.72 -7.63 -2.24
CA HIS A 85 19.11 -8.67 -1.28
C HIS A 85 17.97 -9.68 -1.07
N ASN A 86 16.78 -9.21 -0.71
CA ASN A 86 15.66 -10.07 -0.35
C ASN A 86 15.19 -10.91 -1.54
N GLU A 87 15.12 -10.34 -2.75
CA GLU A 87 14.84 -11.08 -3.98
C GLU A 87 15.86 -12.20 -4.23
N THR A 88 17.15 -11.91 -4.02
CA THR A 88 18.21 -12.90 -4.19
C THR A 88 18.13 -13.99 -3.13
N LYS A 89 17.98 -13.61 -1.86
CA LYS A 89 17.99 -14.53 -0.71
C LYS A 89 16.70 -15.31 -0.54
N ASN A 90 15.57 -14.82 -1.04
CA ASN A 90 14.28 -15.49 -0.96
C ASN A 90 13.84 -16.11 -2.29
N SER A 91 14.73 -16.15 -3.29
CA SER A 91 14.52 -16.89 -4.53
C SER A 91 14.28 -18.37 -4.25
N ILE A 92 13.44 -19.00 -5.10
CA ILE A 92 13.13 -20.44 -5.01
C ILE A 92 14.37 -21.34 -5.11
N LYS A 93 15.44 -20.82 -5.74
CA LYS A 93 16.73 -21.51 -5.89
C LYS A 93 17.53 -21.59 -4.58
N ILE A 94 17.20 -20.77 -3.59
CA ILE A 94 17.85 -20.76 -2.28
C ILE A 94 17.14 -21.76 -1.37
N ASP A 95 17.96 -22.57 -0.69
CA ASP A 95 17.52 -23.48 0.37
C ASP A 95 16.67 -22.73 1.39
N ALA A 96 15.51 -23.28 1.73
CA ALA A 96 14.53 -22.67 2.62
C ALA A 96 15.15 -22.23 3.95
N VAL A 97 16.12 -22.99 4.49
CA VAL A 97 16.78 -22.65 5.76
C VAL A 97 17.75 -21.47 5.67
N LYS A 98 18.15 -21.09 4.45
CA LYS A 98 19.04 -19.94 4.18
C LYS A 98 18.28 -18.70 3.73
N ARG A 99 16.97 -18.80 3.52
CA ARG A 99 16.11 -17.66 3.18
C ARG A 99 16.03 -16.71 4.36
N HIS A 100 16.19 -15.43 4.10
CA HIS A 100 16.14 -14.39 5.12
C HIS A 100 15.94 -13.03 4.48
N GLU A 101 15.38 -12.12 5.26
CA GLU A 101 15.22 -10.71 4.90
C GLU A 101 16.37 -9.90 5.50
N LEU A 102 16.75 -8.81 4.82
CA LEU A 102 17.76 -7.89 5.32
C LEU A 102 17.19 -7.02 6.47
N PRO A 103 17.81 -7.00 7.66
CA PRO A 103 17.37 -6.15 8.75
C PRO A 103 17.77 -4.69 8.46
N ARG A 104 16.86 -3.95 7.81
CA ARG A 104 17.13 -2.61 7.23
C ARG A 104 17.71 -1.58 8.21
N HIS A 105 17.29 -1.63 9.46
CA HIS A 105 17.70 -0.68 10.50
C HIS A 105 19.10 -0.99 11.06
N GLU A 106 19.60 -2.21 10.84
CA GLU A 106 20.90 -2.69 11.34
C GLU A 106 22.03 -2.50 10.34
N VAL A 107 21.75 -1.96 9.14
CA VAL A 107 22.80 -1.67 8.17
C VAL A 107 23.72 -0.57 8.72
N GLN A 108 24.99 -0.91 8.90
CA GLN A 108 26.01 0.01 9.41
C GLN A 108 27.00 0.47 8.34
N GLN A 109 27.23 -0.35 7.30
CA GLN A 109 28.25 -0.08 6.29
C GLN A 109 27.69 0.01 4.87
N VAL A 110 28.23 0.96 4.10
CA VAL A 110 27.94 1.19 2.68
C VAL A 110 29.23 1.32 1.89
N ILE A 111 29.15 0.96 0.61
CA ILE A 111 30.27 1.02 -0.33
C ILE A 111 29.90 2.05 -1.41
N CYS A 112 30.71 3.10 -1.57
CA CYS A 112 30.51 4.10 -2.61
C CYS A 112 30.59 3.46 -4.00
N SER A 113 29.63 3.75 -4.87
CA SER A 113 29.60 3.18 -6.23
C SER A 113 30.57 3.84 -7.19
N LEU A 114 31.07 5.04 -6.86
CA LEU A 114 32.01 5.79 -7.72
C LEU A 114 33.47 5.44 -7.41
N CYS A 115 33.87 5.51 -6.14
CA CYS A 115 35.26 5.29 -5.75
C CYS A 115 35.52 3.94 -5.07
N GLY A 116 34.48 3.18 -4.73
CA GLY A 116 34.62 1.88 -4.06
C GLY A 116 34.94 1.95 -2.57
N THR A 117 35.02 3.14 -1.96
CA THR A 117 35.27 3.28 -0.53
C THR A 117 34.16 2.67 0.30
N GLU A 118 34.54 1.77 1.21
CA GLU A 118 33.66 1.25 2.25
C GLU A 118 33.71 2.15 3.49
N GLN A 119 32.54 2.50 4.02
CA GLN A 119 32.41 3.45 5.11
C GLN A 119 31.14 3.21 5.94
N GLU A 120 31.06 3.84 7.10
CA GLU A 120 29.81 3.93 7.86
C GLU A 120 28.70 4.61 7.05
N VAL A 121 27.44 4.25 7.33
CA VAL A 121 26.27 4.87 6.70
C VAL A 121 26.27 6.37 6.97
N ARG A 122 26.51 7.13 5.91
CA ARG A 122 26.43 8.60 5.85
C ARG A 122 25.94 8.98 4.46
N GLN A 123 25.33 10.16 4.33
CA GLN A 123 24.85 10.63 3.02
C GLN A 123 25.99 10.89 2.04
N VAL A 124 27.13 11.39 2.51
CA VAL A 124 28.25 11.80 1.66
C VAL A 124 29.40 10.81 1.78
N CYS A 125 30.06 10.51 0.66
CA CYS A 125 31.22 9.64 0.65
C CYS A 125 32.41 10.32 1.34
N ILE A 126 33.06 9.64 2.29
CA ILE A 126 34.19 10.20 3.05
C ILE A 126 35.46 10.36 2.22
N SER A 127 35.57 9.64 1.10
CA SER A 127 36.78 9.66 0.27
C SER A 127 36.64 10.57 -0.95
N CYS A 128 35.56 10.46 -1.71
CA CYS A 128 35.38 11.24 -2.94
C CYS A 128 34.40 12.41 -2.78
N GLY A 129 33.75 12.60 -1.64
CA GLY A 129 32.89 13.77 -1.37
C GLY A 129 31.54 13.76 -2.09
N VAL A 130 31.25 12.73 -2.89
CA VAL A 130 29.96 12.66 -3.60
C VAL A 130 28.81 12.43 -2.64
N CYS A 131 27.69 13.10 -2.85
CA CYS A 131 26.44 12.74 -2.17
C CYS A 131 26.03 11.35 -2.68
N MET A 132 25.61 10.41 -1.85
CA MET A 132 25.29 9.02 -2.25
C MET A 132 23.80 8.78 -2.52
N GLY A 133 22.96 9.79 -2.25
CA GLY A 133 21.53 9.80 -2.52
C GLY A 133 20.95 11.19 -2.20
N LYS A 134 20.24 11.82 -3.15
CA LYS A 134 19.59 13.13 -2.92
C LYS A 134 18.62 13.09 -1.75
N TYR A 135 17.79 12.06 -1.67
CA TYR A 135 17.06 11.70 -0.48
C TYR A 135 17.87 10.70 0.35
N PHE A 136 18.09 11.04 1.63
CA PHE A 136 18.71 10.16 2.60
C PHE A 136 17.86 10.09 3.86
N CYS A 137 17.60 8.87 4.33
CA CYS A 137 16.98 8.64 5.63
C CYS A 137 17.91 7.80 6.50
N GLU A 138 18.45 8.41 7.56
CA GLU A 138 19.35 7.76 8.49
C GLU A 138 18.68 6.62 9.27
N VAL A 139 17.41 6.78 9.65
CA VAL A 139 16.65 5.75 10.40
C VAL A 139 16.48 4.50 9.53
N CYS A 140 16.04 4.68 8.28
CA CYS A 140 15.78 3.56 7.35
C CYS A 140 17.02 3.10 6.58
N LYS A 141 18.15 3.80 6.70
CA LYS A 141 19.36 3.60 5.89
C LYS A 141 19.06 3.63 4.38
N LEU A 142 18.10 4.48 3.97
CA LEU A 142 17.60 4.59 2.60
C LEU A 142 18.31 5.72 1.86
N PHE A 143 18.74 5.44 0.63
CA PHE A 143 19.35 6.37 -0.31
C PHE A 143 18.56 6.30 -1.61
N ASP A 144 18.11 7.45 -2.12
CA ASP A 144 17.45 7.54 -3.43
C ASP A 144 17.73 8.90 -4.07
N ASP A 145 18.15 8.92 -5.32
CA ASP A 145 18.36 10.12 -6.13
C ASP A 145 17.08 10.59 -6.79
N ASP A 146 16.14 9.68 -6.98
CA ASP A 146 14.86 9.97 -7.61
C ASP A 146 13.91 10.64 -6.61
N VAL A 147 14.14 11.92 -6.34
CA VAL A 147 13.32 12.74 -5.43
C VAL A 147 11.91 13.03 -5.97
N SER A 148 11.63 12.70 -7.23
CA SER A 148 10.28 12.85 -7.81
C SER A 148 9.23 12.01 -7.09
N LYS A 149 9.67 10.93 -6.42
CA LYS A 149 8.80 10.08 -5.58
C LYS A 149 8.34 10.78 -4.31
N GLN A 150 8.91 11.94 -3.94
CA GLN A 150 8.57 12.71 -2.75
C GLN A 150 8.60 11.83 -1.49
N GLN A 151 9.73 11.15 -1.29
CA GLN A 151 9.95 10.26 -0.16
C GLN A 151 9.89 11.05 1.15
N TYR A 152 9.34 10.44 2.20
CA TYR A 152 9.39 11.01 3.55
C TYR A 152 9.44 9.90 4.58
N HIS A 153 10.10 10.15 5.71
CA HIS A 153 10.06 9.24 6.85
C HIS A 153 8.81 9.49 7.70
N CYS A 154 8.05 8.44 7.98
CA CYS A 154 6.96 8.48 8.95
C CYS A 154 7.42 7.91 10.29
N ASN A 155 7.59 8.77 11.30
CA ASN A 155 8.02 8.35 12.64
C ASN A 155 7.04 7.34 13.27
N GLY A 156 5.73 7.51 13.06
CA GLY A 156 4.71 6.59 13.60
C GLY A 156 4.77 5.20 12.97
N CYS A 157 5.16 5.08 11.69
CA CYS A 157 5.36 3.77 11.05
C CYS A 157 6.80 3.24 11.22
N GLY A 158 7.77 4.09 11.58
CA GLY A 158 9.19 3.77 11.61
C GLY A 158 9.81 3.48 10.23
N ILE A 159 9.15 3.89 9.14
CA ILE A 159 9.56 3.58 7.76
C ILE A 159 9.37 4.76 6.81
N CYS A 160 10.13 4.76 5.72
CA CYS A 160 9.94 5.71 4.62
C CYS A 160 8.72 5.34 3.78
N ARG A 161 7.96 6.37 3.40
CA ARG A 161 6.83 6.33 2.47
C ARG A 161 7.14 7.24 1.28
N ILE A 162 6.29 7.20 0.26
CA ILE A 162 6.38 8.02 -0.96
C ILE A 162 5.10 8.83 -1.15
N GLY A 163 5.13 9.84 -2.00
CA GLY A 163 3.97 10.65 -2.38
C GLY A 163 3.77 11.95 -1.59
N GLY A 164 4.80 12.43 -0.88
CA GLY A 164 4.78 13.71 -0.17
C GLY A 164 4.18 13.62 1.22
N LYS A 165 4.84 14.22 2.22
CA LYS A 165 4.40 14.12 3.62
C LYS A 165 3.04 14.80 3.84
N GLU A 166 2.80 15.88 3.11
CA GLU A 166 1.60 16.71 3.14
C GLU A 166 0.33 16.00 2.63
N ASN A 167 0.50 14.99 1.77
CA ASN A 167 -0.63 14.25 1.19
C ASN A 167 -1.11 13.10 2.08
N PHE A 168 -0.43 12.83 3.20
CA PHE A 168 -0.69 11.70 4.08
C PHE A 168 -0.74 12.11 5.54
N PHE A 169 -1.46 11.32 6.33
CA PHE A 169 -1.42 11.42 7.79
C PHE A 169 -1.22 10.02 8.39
N HIS A 170 -0.58 9.97 9.54
CA HIS A 170 -0.46 8.74 10.32
C HIS A 170 -1.63 8.65 11.31
N CYS A 171 -2.34 7.52 11.29
CA CYS A 171 -3.38 7.21 12.27
C CYS A 171 -2.79 6.31 13.35
N SER A 172 -2.55 6.85 14.55
CA SER A 172 -1.93 6.08 15.64
C SER A 172 -2.75 4.88 16.10
N LYS A 173 -4.08 4.94 15.99
CA LYS A 173 -4.96 3.82 16.34
C LYS A 173 -4.88 2.69 15.31
N CYS A 174 -4.87 3.00 14.02
CA CYS A 174 -4.68 1.99 12.98
C CYS A 174 -3.22 1.50 12.91
N GLY A 175 -2.27 2.35 13.30
CA GLY A 175 -0.83 2.11 13.19
C GLY A 175 -0.29 2.28 11.76
N CYS A 176 -0.95 3.05 10.90
CA CYS A 176 -0.55 3.18 9.48
C CYS A 176 -0.80 4.58 8.90
N CYS A 177 -0.18 4.83 7.74
CA CYS A 177 -0.38 6.07 6.99
C CYS A 177 -1.53 5.93 5.99
N TYR A 178 -2.39 6.93 5.93
CA TYR A 178 -3.46 7.06 4.94
C TYR A 178 -3.34 8.40 4.20
N SER A 179 -3.96 8.48 3.02
CA SER A 179 -4.14 9.75 2.32
C SER A 179 -4.93 10.74 3.18
N ILE A 180 -4.60 12.03 3.11
CA ILE A 180 -5.29 13.08 3.86
C ILE A 180 -6.81 13.15 3.60
N VAL A 181 -7.26 12.66 2.44
CA VAL A 181 -8.68 12.50 2.08
C VAL A 181 -9.43 11.63 3.09
N LEU A 182 -8.74 10.68 3.72
CA LEU A 182 -9.32 9.71 4.66
C LEU A 182 -9.26 10.15 6.13
N LYS A 183 -8.72 11.33 6.44
CA LYS A 183 -8.40 11.77 7.81
C LYS A 183 -9.57 11.64 8.80
N ASN A 184 -10.79 11.87 8.33
CA ASN A 184 -11.99 11.86 9.16
C ASN A 184 -13.09 10.89 8.68
N SER A 185 -12.80 10.06 7.67
CA SER A 185 -13.81 9.21 7.03
C SER A 185 -13.48 7.71 7.03
N HIS A 186 -12.23 7.33 7.35
CA HIS A 186 -11.86 5.91 7.38
C HIS A 186 -12.48 5.18 8.59
N ALA A 187 -12.88 3.92 8.36
CA ALA A 187 -13.24 3.00 9.43
C ALA A 187 -11.99 2.65 10.26
N CYS A 188 -11.80 3.36 11.37
CA CYS A 188 -10.60 3.28 12.18
C CYS A 188 -10.60 2.02 13.07
N VAL A 189 -10.04 0.93 12.52
CA VAL A 189 -9.84 -0.36 13.19
C VAL A 189 -8.41 -0.46 13.71
N GLU A 190 -8.25 -0.91 14.95
CA GLU A 190 -6.93 -1.08 15.57
C GLU A 190 -6.12 -2.14 14.81
N GLY A 191 -4.86 -1.84 14.49
CA GLY A 191 -3.99 -2.78 13.78
C GLY A 191 -4.50 -3.17 12.39
N ALA A 192 -5.23 -2.29 11.70
CA ALA A 192 -5.88 -2.59 10.41
C ALA A 192 -4.93 -3.08 9.31
N MET A 193 -3.61 -2.88 9.43
CA MET A 193 -2.59 -3.40 8.50
C MET A 193 -1.60 -4.39 9.15
N HIS A 194 -1.74 -4.66 10.45
CA HIS A 194 -0.83 -5.52 11.21
C HIS A 194 -1.33 -6.96 11.24
N HIS A 195 -1.64 -7.51 10.07
CA HIS A 195 -2.05 -8.88 9.86
C HIS A 195 -1.72 -9.33 8.43
N ASP A 196 -1.79 -10.64 8.18
CA ASP A 196 -1.58 -11.20 6.86
C ASP A 196 -2.80 -11.01 5.96
N CYS A 197 -2.57 -10.79 4.67
CA CYS A 197 -3.64 -10.79 3.69
C CYS A 197 -4.35 -12.16 3.71
N PRO A 198 -5.68 -12.23 3.90
CA PRO A 198 -6.42 -13.49 4.00
C PRO A 198 -6.46 -14.30 2.69
N ILE A 199 -6.01 -13.70 1.58
CA ILE A 199 -5.98 -14.33 0.26
C ILE A 199 -4.61 -14.93 -0.05
N CYS A 200 -3.54 -14.14 0.11
CA CYS A 200 -2.19 -14.56 -0.28
C CYS A 200 -1.26 -14.87 0.91
N PHE A 201 -1.72 -14.66 2.14
CA PHE A 201 -0.97 -14.89 3.40
C PHE A 201 0.35 -14.11 3.51
N GLU A 202 0.50 -13.04 2.74
CA GLU A 202 1.62 -12.10 2.88
C GLU A 202 1.27 -11.04 3.92
N TYR A 203 2.24 -10.71 4.78
CA TYR A 203 2.09 -9.67 5.80
C TYR A 203 1.91 -8.28 5.16
N LEU A 204 0.77 -7.62 5.46
CA LEU A 204 0.34 -6.40 4.76
C LEU A 204 1.26 -5.19 5.00
N PHE A 205 1.76 -5.02 6.23
CA PHE A 205 2.50 -3.81 6.59
C PHE A 205 3.87 -3.70 5.92
N GLU A 206 4.53 -4.84 5.68
CA GLU A 206 5.87 -4.90 5.10
C GLU A 206 5.86 -5.16 3.60
N SER A 207 4.73 -5.62 3.05
CA SER A 207 4.58 -5.85 1.63
C SER A 207 4.79 -4.57 0.82
N THR A 208 5.39 -4.73 -0.36
CA THR A 208 5.50 -3.67 -1.37
C THR A 208 4.24 -3.57 -2.23
N ASN A 209 3.31 -4.51 -2.08
CA ASN A 209 2.05 -4.52 -2.81
C ASN A 209 1.10 -3.49 -2.22
N ASP A 210 0.32 -2.84 -3.09
CA ASP A 210 -0.69 -1.89 -2.63
C ASP A 210 -1.77 -2.59 -1.83
N VAL A 211 -2.32 -1.86 -0.86
CA VAL A 211 -3.39 -2.33 0.01
C VAL A 211 -4.67 -1.53 -0.21
N SER A 212 -5.81 -2.18 -0.07
CA SER A 212 -7.14 -1.60 -0.09
C SER A 212 -7.82 -1.83 1.26
N VAL A 213 -8.43 -0.78 1.80
CA VAL A 213 -9.30 -0.87 2.98
C VAL A 213 -10.73 -1.11 2.49
N LEU A 214 -11.27 -2.28 2.80
CA LEU A 214 -12.63 -2.66 2.43
C LEU A 214 -13.66 -1.81 3.20
N PRO A 215 -14.92 -1.71 2.72
CA PRO A 215 -15.98 -0.97 3.43
C PRO A 215 -16.22 -1.43 4.87
N CYS A 216 -15.91 -2.69 5.17
CA CYS A 216 -15.99 -3.25 6.52
C CYS A 216 -14.80 -2.88 7.44
N GLY A 217 -13.78 -2.18 6.92
CA GLY A 217 -12.57 -1.76 7.63
C GLY A 217 -11.41 -2.75 7.58
N HIS A 218 -11.63 -3.98 7.09
CA HIS A 218 -10.55 -4.94 6.87
C HIS A 218 -9.67 -4.54 5.69
N THR A 219 -8.39 -4.90 5.73
CA THR A 219 -7.42 -4.52 4.69
C THR A 219 -6.94 -5.76 3.95
N ILE A 220 -6.85 -5.69 2.62
CA ILE A 220 -6.27 -6.75 1.76
C ILE A 220 -5.41 -6.11 0.67
N HIS A 221 -4.58 -6.88 -0.04
CA HIS A 221 -3.87 -6.34 -1.20
C HIS A 221 -4.82 -5.96 -2.34
N VAL A 222 -4.52 -4.89 -3.08
CA VAL A 222 -5.28 -4.47 -4.27
C VAL A 222 -5.30 -5.57 -5.33
N LYS A 223 -4.17 -6.30 -5.52
CA LYS A 223 -4.12 -7.46 -6.42
C LYS A 223 -5.12 -8.55 -6.00
N CYS A 224 -5.19 -8.85 -4.71
CA CYS A 224 -6.08 -9.87 -4.16
C CYS A 224 -7.56 -9.43 -4.20
N LEU A 225 -7.84 -8.13 -4.05
CA LEU A 225 -9.19 -7.59 -4.25
C LEU A 225 -9.64 -7.78 -5.71
N ARG A 226 -8.76 -7.50 -6.68
CA ARG A 226 -9.07 -7.73 -8.10
C ARG A 226 -9.30 -9.21 -8.42
N GLU A 227 -8.47 -10.10 -7.88
CA GLU A 227 -8.68 -11.56 -8.02
C GLU A 227 -10.03 -12.00 -7.43
N MET A 228 -10.45 -11.41 -6.30
CA MET A 228 -11.79 -11.66 -5.74
C MET A 228 -12.89 -11.21 -6.70
N GLU A 229 -12.77 -10.02 -7.30
CA GLU A 229 -13.73 -9.49 -8.27
C GLU A 229 -13.82 -10.37 -9.53
N GLU A 230 -12.68 -10.79 -10.08
CA GLU A 230 -12.59 -11.70 -11.24
C GLU A 230 -13.25 -13.07 -11.00
N HIS A 231 -13.28 -13.52 -9.74
CA HIS A 231 -13.92 -14.77 -9.33
C HIS A 231 -15.32 -14.57 -8.71
N CYS A 232 -15.92 -13.39 -8.88
CA CYS A 232 -17.24 -13.04 -8.34
C CYS A 232 -17.37 -13.24 -6.82
N GLN A 233 -16.27 -13.09 -6.07
CA GLN A 233 -16.21 -13.21 -4.62
C GLN A 233 -16.37 -11.84 -3.96
N PHE A 234 -17.62 -11.38 -3.81
CA PHE A 234 -17.91 -10.04 -3.28
C PHE A 234 -18.06 -9.98 -1.76
N ALA A 235 -17.81 -11.08 -1.04
CA ALA A 235 -17.88 -11.14 0.42
C ALA A 235 -16.48 -11.07 1.03
N CYS A 236 -16.31 -10.21 2.04
CA CYS A 236 -15.06 -10.10 2.79
C CYS A 236 -14.73 -11.46 3.44
N PRO A 237 -13.52 -12.02 3.23
CA PRO A 237 -13.17 -13.34 3.75
C PRO A 237 -13.11 -13.40 5.28
N LEU A 238 -13.01 -12.24 5.95
CA LEU A 238 -12.90 -12.15 7.40
C LEU A 238 -14.24 -11.98 8.12
N CYS A 239 -15.23 -11.35 7.48
CA CYS A 239 -16.50 -11.01 8.15
C CYS A 239 -17.75 -11.16 7.28
N SER A 240 -17.60 -11.64 6.04
CA SER A 240 -18.67 -11.87 5.06
C SER A 240 -19.44 -10.63 4.61
N LYS A 241 -19.08 -9.42 5.04
CA LYS A 241 -19.66 -8.16 4.52
C LYS A 241 -19.30 -7.94 3.06
N SER A 242 -20.19 -7.33 2.30
CA SER A 242 -19.93 -6.95 0.91
C SER A 242 -18.71 -6.02 0.80
N VAL A 243 -17.84 -6.29 -0.17
CA VAL A 243 -16.58 -5.55 -0.38
C VAL A 243 -16.73 -4.34 -1.31
N CYS A 244 -17.84 -4.26 -2.04
CA CYS A 244 -18.18 -3.17 -2.96
C CYS A 244 -19.69 -2.89 -2.92
N ASP A 245 -20.15 -1.88 -3.65
CA ASP A 245 -21.58 -1.59 -3.80
C ASP A 245 -22.26 -2.66 -4.65
N MET A 246 -23.15 -3.42 -4.03
CA MET A 246 -23.90 -4.51 -4.65
C MET A 246 -25.33 -4.10 -5.05
N SER A 247 -25.70 -2.82 -4.95
CA SER A 247 -27.09 -2.36 -5.16
C SER A 247 -27.66 -2.80 -6.52
N LYS A 248 -26.91 -2.62 -7.61
CA LYS A 248 -27.31 -3.08 -8.95
C LYS A 248 -27.50 -4.60 -9.05
N ALA A 249 -26.70 -5.38 -8.32
CA ALA A 249 -26.84 -6.83 -8.28
C ALA A 249 -28.10 -7.25 -7.50
N TRP A 250 -28.42 -6.54 -6.42
CA TRP A 250 -29.63 -6.74 -5.65
C TRP A 250 -30.90 -6.37 -6.41
N GLU A 251 -30.88 -5.28 -7.20
CA GLU A 251 -31.98 -4.89 -8.08
C GLU A 251 -32.27 -5.97 -9.14
N ARG A 252 -31.23 -6.53 -9.77
CA ARG A 252 -31.39 -7.66 -10.71
C ARG A 252 -31.99 -8.89 -10.03
N LEU A 253 -31.55 -9.18 -8.80
CA LEU A 253 -32.09 -10.30 -8.05
C LEU A 253 -33.57 -10.07 -7.67
N ASP A 254 -33.98 -8.84 -7.38
CA ASP A 254 -35.40 -8.50 -7.19
C ASP A 254 -36.24 -8.83 -8.43
N GLU A 255 -35.76 -8.47 -9.62
CA GLU A 255 -36.44 -8.76 -10.89
C GLU A 255 -36.55 -10.27 -11.14
N GLU A 256 -35.48 -11.03 -10.91
CA GLU A 256 -35.48 -12.48 -11.07
C GLU A 256 -36.47 -13.16 -10.11
N LEU A 257 -36.44 -12.79 -8.82
CA LEU A 257 -37.33 -13.36 -7.81
C LEU A 257 -38.81 -13.04 -8.09
N ALA A 258 -39.13 -11.87 -8.67
CA ALA A 258 -40.50 -11.51 -9.03
C ALA A 258 -41.09 -12.42 -10.14
N THR A 259 -40.25 -13.04 -10.96
CA THR A 259 -40.70 -13.96 -12.03
C THR A 259 -40.89 -15.40 -11.56
N ILE A 260 -40.37 -15.74 -10.39
CA ILE A 260 -40.39 -17.09 -9.84
C ILE A 260 -41.55 -17.20 -8.87
N SER A 261 -42.58 -17.95 -9.25
CA SER A 261 -43.70 -18.26 -8.35
C SER A 261 -43.18 -19.16 -7.22
N ASP A 262 -43.07 -18.61 -6.01
CA ASP A 262 -42.59 -19.36 -4.86
C ASP A 262 -43.64 -20.42 -4.45
N THR A 263 -43.29 -21.69 -4.59
CA THR A 263 -44.16 -22.83 -4.22
C THR A 263 -44.03 -23.19 -2.74
N CYS A 264 -43.20 -22.47 -2.00
CA CYS A 264 -43.03 -22.69 -0.57
C CYS A 264 -44.20 -22.04 0.19
N ASP A 265 -45.07 -22.89 0.74
CA ASP A 265 -46.11 -22.54 1.70
C ASP A 265 -45.60 -21.50 2.71
N ASN A 266 -46.40 -20.46 3.03
CA ASN A 266 -46.22 -19.30 3.96
C ASN A 266 -45.24 -19.47 5.14
N LYS A 267 -44.01 -19.89 4.88
CA LYS A 267 -43.00 -20.25 5.85
C LYS A 267 -42.17 -19.01 6.08
N MET A 268 -42.14 -18.58 7.33
CA MET A 268 -41.28 -17.48 7.76
C MET A 268 -39.96 -18.05 8.26
N VAL A 269 -38.87 -17.37 7.92
CA VAL A 269 -37.53 -17.68 8.42
C VAL A 269 -36.88 -16.44 9.02
N ARG A 270 -36.09 -16.66 10.06
CA ARG A 270 -35.26 -15.62 10.66
C ARG A 270 -33.92 -15.58 9.94
N ILE A 271 -33.52 -14.36 9.57
CA ILE A 271 -32.26 -14.11 8.88
C ILE A 271 -31.42 -13.10 9.64
N LEU A 272 -30.10 -13.19 9.50
CA LEU A 272 -29.12 -12.17 9.87
C LEU A 272 -28.52 -11.59 8.60
N CYS A 273 -28.51 -10.26 8.47
CA CYS A 273 -27.84 -9.57 7.38
C CYS A 273 -26.36 -9.35 7.70
N ASN A 274 -25.46 -9.84 6.84
CA ASN A 274 -24.03 -9.69 7.04
C ASN A 274 -23.60 -8.21 6.92
N ASP A 275 -24.21 -7.44 6.01
CA ASP A 275 -23.81 -6.04 5.76
C ASP A 275 -24.18 -5.11 6.91
N CYS A 276 -25.44 -5.13 7.35
CA CYS A 276 -25.96 -4.20 8.36
C CYS A 276 -26.11 -4.79 9.77
N GLY A 277 -25.90 -6.10 9.94
CA GLY A 277 -26.00 -6.81 11.22
C GLY A 277 -27.43 -6.95 11.77
N ALA A 278 -28.45 -6.50 11.05
CA ALA A 278 -29.84 -6.59 11.51
C ALA A 278 -30.40 -8.00 11.36
N THR A 279 -31.22 -8.42 12.31
CA THR A 279 -32.05 -9.61 12.20
C THR A 279 -33.44 -9.25 11.69
N SER A 280 -34.00 -10.02 10.77
CA SER A 280 -35.38 -9.86 10.31
C SER A 280 -36.05 -11.21 10.10
N GLU A 281 -37.37 -11.24 10.22
CA GLU A 281 -38.19 -12.39 9.84
C GLU A 281 -38.80 -12.10 8.48
N VAL A 282 -38.56 -12.98 7.51
CA VAL A 282 -38.96 -12.80 6.11
C VAL A 282 -39.58 -14.09 5.57
N GLN A 283 -40.38 -13.96 4.51
CA GLN A 283 -40.88 -15.12 3.80
C GLN A 283 -39.70 -15.91 3.23
N PHE A 284 -39.74 -17.22 3.44
CA PHE A 284 -38.74 -18.13 2.89
C PHE A 284 -38.84 -18.13 1.37
N HIS A 285 -37.70 -17.93 0.71
CA HIS A 285 -37.56 -18.11 -0.72
C HIS A 285 -36.36 -19.00 -0.99
N LEU A 286 -36.49 -19.92 -1.95
CA LEU A 286 -35.45 -20.92 -2.26
C LEU A 286 -34.08 -20.30 -2.65
N ILE A 287 -34.07 -19.09 -3.20
CA ILE A 287 -32.90 -18.48 -3.84
C ILE A 287 -32.19 -17.55 -2.89
N ALA A 288 -32.90 -16.55 -2.34
CA ALA A 288 -32.29 -15.54 -1.50
C ALA A 288 -33.31 -14.87 -0.58
N HIS A 289 -32.82 -14.31 0.52
CA HIS A 289 -33.63 -13.63 1.52
C HIS A 289 -33.20 -12.16 1.64
N LYS A 290 -34.14 -11.24 1.40
CA LYS A 290 -33.86 -9.80 1.41
C LYS A 290 -33.87 -9.22 2.82
N CYS A 291 -32.81 -8.50 3.19
CA CYS A 291 -32.81 -7.73 4.43
C CYS A 291 -33.80 -6.56 4.35
N GLN A 292 -34.70 -6.45 5.33
CA GLN A 292 -35.70 -5.37 5.33
C GLN A 292 -35.11 -3.99 5.63
N LYS A 293 -33.98 -3.92 6.34
CA LYS A 293 -33.32 -2.67 6.75
C LYS A 293 -32.48 -2.04 5.64
N CYS A 294 -31.57 -2.81 5.04
CA CYS A 294 -30.61 -2.28 4.05
C CYS A 294 -30.82 -2.81 2.64
N LYS A 295 -31.86 -3.63 2.42
CA LYS A 295 -32.22 -4.20 1.11
C LYS A 295 -31.19 -5.16 0.49
N SER A 296 -30.08 -5.43 1.18
CA SER A 296 -29.09 -6.42 0.78
C SER A 296 -29.63 -7.86 0.85
N TYR A 297 -29.18 -8.69 -0.09
CA TYR A 297 -29.37 -10.14 -0.09
C TYR A 297 -28.20 -10.92 0.50
N ASN A 298 -27.15 -10.24 0.96
CA ASN A 298 -26.06 -10.86 1.72
C ASN A 298 -26.51 -11.21 3.14
N THR A 299 -27.30 -12.28 3.24
CA THR A 299 -27.97 -12.71 4.47
C THR A 299 -27.78 -14.21 4.69
N ARG A 300 -27.91 -14.64 5.95
CA ARG A 300 -27.91 -16.06 6.31
C ARG A 300 -29.09 -16.36 7.22
N GLN A 301 -29.68 -17.55 7.07
CA GLN A 301 -30.70 -18.04 7.99
C GLN A 301 -30.08 -18.37 9.35
N ILE A 302 -30.80 -18.10 10.43
CA ILE A 302 -30.39 -18.36 11.83
C ILE A 302 -31.49 -19.09 12.62
#